data_AF-A0A9Q4F014-F1
#
_entry.id   AF-A0A9Q4F014-F1
#
_cell.length_a   1.000
_cell.length_b   1.000
_cell.length_c   1.000
_cell.angle_alpha   90.00
_cell.angle_beta   90.00
_cell.angle_gamma   90.00
#
_symmetry.space_group_name_H-M   'P 1'
#
loop_
_entity.id
_entity.type
_entity.pdbx_description
1 polymer ?
#
loop_
_entity_poly.entity_id
_entity_poly.type
_entity_poly.pdbx_seq_one_letter_code
_entity_poly.pdbx_strand_id
1 'polypeptide(L)'
;MRVKPEPIKMTEVEKKEWSELYNYVKKEILFYDDNQNIPQNICRKLKGIRTGKFIENRLIENQAEYPYKIILYTFQICRPRILAALSGKTFESEMQKVNYICAIVKNNINDVYEMVKRKERNDEKVENMDTEILTHKAAHYQTKTKELKNDKLKNLW
;
A
#
# COMPACT_ATOMS: atom_id res chain seq x y z
N MET A 1 -17.96 -26.85 -27.32
CA MET A 1 -18.45 -25.58 -26.72
C MET A 1 -17.46 -25.17 -25.64
N ARG A 2 -16.83 -23.97 -25.70
CA ARG A 2 -16.02 -23.48 -24.57
C ARG A 2 -17.00 -23.10 -23.45
N VAL A 3 -16.97 -23.87 -22.37
CA VAL A 3 -17.75 -23.56 -21.15
C VAL A 3 -17.35 -22.14 -20.73
N LYS A 4 -18.31 -21.21 -20.76
CA LYS A 4 -18.07 -19.86 -20.23
C LYS A 4 -17.82 -20.03 -18.74
N PRO A 5 -16.65 -19.62 -18.20
CA PRO A 5 -16.42 -19.71 -16.76
C PRO A 5 -17.49 -18.90 -16.04
N GLU A 6 -18.02 -19.48 -14.96
CA GLU A 6 -19.04 -18.86 -14.13
C GLU A 6 -18.57 -17.48 -13.65
N PRO A 7 -19.48 -16.50 -13.52
CA PRO A 7 -19.12 -15.18 -13.02
C PRO A 7 -18.67 -15.30 -11.56
N ILE A 8 -17.36 -15.19 -11.32
CA ILE A 8 -16.78 -15.10 -9.98
C ILE A 8 -17.40 -13.88 -9.29
N LYS A 9 -18.26 -14.14 -8.30
CA LYS A 9 -18.87 -13.09 -7.47
C LYS A 9 -17.85 -12.65 -6.42
N MET A 10 -17.62 -11.34 -6.34
CA MET A 10 -16.79 -10.76 -5.28
C MET A 10 -17.44 -11.02 -3.92
N THR A 11 -16.60 -11.37 -2.93
CA THR A 11 -16.98 -11.40 -1.52
C THR A 11 -17.31 -9.98 -1.01
N GLU A 12 -18.01 -9.87 0.12
CA GLU A 12 -18.33 -8.56 0.71
C GLU A 12 -17.07 -7.76 1.08
N VAL A 13 -16.03 -8.45 1.55
CA VAL A 13 -14.72 -7.83 1.84
C VAL A 13 -14.11 -7.25 0.57
N GLU A 14 -14.07 -8.03 -0.51
CA GLU A 14 -13.52 -7.56 -1.79
C GLU A 14 -14.32 -6.41 -2.39
N LYS A 15 -15.65 -6.40 -2.22
CA LYS A 15 -16.49 -5.28 -2.67
C LYS A 15 -16.12 -4.00 -1.91
N LYS A 16 -15.91 -4.10 -0.60
CA LYS A 16 -15.49 -2.97 0.22
C LYS A 16 -14.11 -2.46 -0.21
N GLU A 17 -13.12 -3.35 -0.30
CA GLU A 17 -11.77 -2.98 -0.74
C GLU A 17 -11.76 -2.38 -2.16
N TRP A 18 -12.56 -2.95 -3.07
CA TRP A 18 -12.73 -2.42 -4.42
C TRP A 18 -13.36 -1.03 -4.41
N SER A 19 -14.37 -0.80 -3.57
CA SER A 19 -15.02 0.51 -3.42
C SER A 19 -14.03 1.57 -2.91
N GLU A 20 -13.21 1.22 -1.92
CA GLU A 20 -12.16 2.10 -1.40
C GLU A 20 -11.11 2.44 -2.47
N LEU A 21 -10.62 1.42 -3.20
CA LEU A 21 -9.71 1.62 -4.33
C LEU A 21 -10.33 2.51 -5.42
N TYR A 22 -11.57 2.23 -5.80
CA TYR A 22 -12.29 2.97 -6.83
C TYR A 22 -12.42 4.45 -6.44
N ASN A 23 -12.88 4.73 -5.22
CA ASN A 23 -13.07 6.11 -4.74
C ASN A 23 -11.75 6.86 -4.62
N TYR A 24 -10.71 6.19 -4.14
CA TYR A 24 -9.37 6.78 -4.06
C TYR A 24 -8.84 7.14 -5.45
N VAL A 25 -8.88 6.22 -6.42
CA VAL A 25 -8.41 6.50 -7.79
C VAL A 25 -9.25 7.61 -8.44
N LYS A 26 -10.58 7.61 -8.24
CA LYS A 26 -11.49 8.62 -8.76
C LYS A 26 -11.08 10.03 -8.29
N LYS A 27 -10.93 10.21 -6.97
CA LYS A 27 -10.73 11.54 -6.37
C LYS A 27 -9.27 11.97 -6.34
N GLU A 28 -8.36 11.09 -5.95
CA GLU A 28 -6.97 11.45 -5.65
C GLU A 28 -6.00 11.31 -6.83
N ILE A 29 -6.37 10.55 -7.86
CA ILE A 29 -5.51 10.25 -9.00
C ILE A 29 -6.05 10.85 -10.29
N LEU A 30 -7.34 10.64 -10.56
CA LEU A 30 -8.01 11.17 -11.75
C LEU A 30 -8.62 12.56 -11.53
N PHE A 31 -8.81 12.96 -10.27
CA PHE A 31 -9.42 14.24 -9.89
C PHE A 31 -10.82 14.44 -10.48
N TYR A 32 -11.57 13.36 -10.58
CA TYR A 32 -12.97 13.40 -11.00
C TYR A 32 -13.86 13.92 -9.88
N ASP A 33 -14.90 14.66 -10.25
CA ASP A 33 -15.92 15.12 -9.32
C ASP A 33 -16.90 13.99 -8.91
N ASP A 34 -17.80 14.28 -7.98
CA ASP A 34 -18.77 13.29 -7.49
C ASP A 34 -19.76 12.83 -8.57
N ASN A 35 -20.02 13.64 -9.60
CA ASN A 35 -20.95 13.36 -10.71
C ASN A 35 -20.30 12.51 -11.83
N GLN A 36 -18.98 12.42 -11.87
CA GLN A 36 -18.24 11.63 -12.85
C GLN A 36 -18.03 10.18 -12.38
N ASN A 37 -18.09 9.21 -13.30
CA ASN A 37 -17.75 7.82 -13.02
C ASN A 37 -16.48 7.41 -13.74
N ILE A 38 -15.70 6.48 -13.16
CA ILE A 38 -14.53 5.91 -13.83
C ILE A 38 -15.02 5.05 -15.01
N PRO A 39 -14.57 5.35 -16.25
CA PRO A 39 -14.85 4.53 -17.42
C PRO A 39 -14.56 3.03 -17.21
N GLN A 40 -15.38 2.16 -17.84
CA GLN A 40 -15.31 0.71 -17.64
C GLN A 40 -13.95 0.11 -18.03
N ASN A 41 -13.30 0.63 -19.07
CA ASN A 41 -11.97 0.23 -19.51
C ASN A 41 -10.90 0.48 -18.45
N ILE A 42 -10.98 1.62 -17.74
CA ILE A 42 -10.09 1.95 -16.63
C ILE A 42 -10.36 1.01 -15.46
N CYS A 43 -11.63 0.75 -15.13
CA CYS A 43 -11.99 -0.24 -14.11
C CYS A 43 -11.41 -1.63 -14.42
N ARG A 44 -11.46 -2.08 -15.68
CA ARG A 44 -10.86 -3.36 -16.11
C ARG A 44 -9.33 -3.36 -15.99
N LYS A 45 -8.67 -2.21 -16.15
CA LYS A 45 -7.22 -2.10 -15.91
C LYS A 45 -6.86 -2.23 -14.45
N LEU A 46 -7.58 -1.54 -13.57
CA LEU A 46 -7.39 -1.67 -12.12
C LEU A 46 -7.58 -3.12 -11.67
N LYS A 47 -8.64 -3.79 -12.16
CA LYS A 47 -8.85 -5.23 -11.92
C LYS A 47 -7.76 -6.12 -12.52
N GLY A 48 -7.19 -5.73 -13.67
CA GLY A 48 -6.08 -6.45 -14.28
C GLY A 48 -4.80 -6.41 -13.43
N ILE A 49 -4.57 -5.35 -12.65
CA ILE A 49 -3.42 -5.28 -11.73
C ILE A 49 -3.47 -6.42 -10.70
N ARG A 50 -4.66 -6.72 -10.16
CA ARG A 50 -4.85 -7.82 -9.20
C ARG A 50 -4.38 -9.15 -9.75
N THR A 51 -4.66 -9.43 -11.02
CA THR A 51 -4.35 -10.71 -11.66
C THR A 51 -2.97 -10.73 -12.34
N GLY A 52 -2.19 -9.66 -12.21
CA GLY A 52 -0.90 -9.50 -12.89
C GLY A 52 -1.01 -9.18 -14.39
N LYS A 53 -2.20 -8.90 -14.91
CA LYS A 53 -2.46 -8.70 -16.35
C LYS A 53 -2.43 -7.24 -16.77
N PHE A 54 -2.25 -6.98 -18.07
CA PHE A 54 -2.38 -5.62 -18.62
C PHE A 54 -3.79 -5.04 -18.48
N ILE A 55 -4.80 -5.86 -18.76
CA ILE A 55 -6.24 -5.60 -18.66
C ILE A 55 -6.88 -6.91 -18.19
N GLU A 56 -7.90 -6.83 -17.33
CA GLU A 56 -8.62 -8.04 -16.91
C GLU A 56 -9.33 -8.71 -18.10
N ASN A 57 -9.01 -9.99 -18.32
CA ASN A 57 -9.53 -10.80 -19.41
C ASN A 57 -9.55 -12.29 -19.01
N ARG A 58 -10.67 -12.95 -19.31
CA ARG A 58 -10.89 -14.39 -19.06
C ARG A 58 -10.09 -15.30 -20.01
N LEU A 59 -9.56 -14.76 -21.11
CA LEU A 59 -8.80 -15.53 -22.10
C LEU A 59 -7.32 -15.70 -21.74
N ILE A 60 -6.83 -14.97 -20.74
CA ILE A 60 -5.43 -14.97 -20.31
C ILE A 60 -5.39 -15.50 -18.89
N GLU A 61 -4.44 -16.37 -18.58
CA GLU A 61 -4.24 -16.92 -17.24
C GLU A 61 -3.77 -15.85 -16.25
N ASN A 62 -4.14 -16.01 -14.97
CA ASN A 62 -3.71 -15.10 -13.91
C ASN A 62 -2.22 -15.36 -13.61
N GLN A 63 -1.43 -14.29 -13.52
CA GLN A 63 -0.02 -14.36 -13.13
C GLN A 63 0.20 -14.06 -11.64
N ALA A 64 -0.79 -13.43 -11.00
CA ALA A 64 -0.79 -13.08 -9.60
C ALA A 64 -2.22 -13.04 -9.06
N GLU A 65 -2.37 -12.86 -7.75
CA GLU A 65 -3.66 -12.68 -7.09
C GLU A 65 -3.50 -11.73 -5.89
N TYR A 66 -3.42 -10.42 -6.16
CA TYR A 66 -3.28 -9.41 -5.11
C TYR A 66 -4.64 -9.00 -4.53
N PRO A 67 -4.79 -8.89 -3.20
CA PRO A 67 -5.94 -8.24 -2.58
C PRO A 67 -6.07 -6.79 -3.06
N TYR A 68 -7.30 -6.26 -3.16
CA TYR A 68 -7.51 -4.88 -3.62
C TYR A 68 -6.91 -3.86 -2.66
N LYS A 69 -6.86 -4.18 -1.35
CA LYS A 69 -6.14 -3.36 -0.35
C LYS A 69 -4.68 -3.10 -0.72
N ILE A 70 -3.97 -4.08 -1.29
CA ILE A 70 -2.56 -3.95 -1.66
C ILE A 70 -2.42 -2.99 -2.85
N ILE A 71 -3.34 -3.07 -3.80
CA ILE A 71 -3.37 -2.15 -4.95
C ILE A 71 -3.63 -0.72 -4.45
N LEU A 72 -4.59 -0.54 -3.54
CA LEU A 72 -4.87 0.76 -2.91
C LEU A 72 -3.63 1.33 -2.21
N TYR A 73 -2.96 0.54 -1.36
CA TYR A 73 -1.74 0.98 -0.69
C TYR A 73 -0.64 1.35 -1.68
N THR A 74 -0.53 0.60 -2.78
CA THR A 74 0.45 0.92 -3.83
C THR A 74 0.13 2.27 -4.48
N PHE A 75 -1.14 2.56 -4.77
CA PHE A 75 -1.56 3.87 -5.25
C PHE A 75 -1.29 5.00 -4.24
N GLN A 76 -1.50 4.74 -2.95
CA GLN A 76 -1.23 5.71 -1.88
C GLN A 76 0.27 6.03 -1.75
N ILE A 77 1.10 4.99 -1.65
CA ILE A 77 2.56 5.14 -1.55
C ILE A 77 3.12 5.80 -2.81
N CYS A 78 2.64 5.41 -3.99
CA CYS A 78 3.13 5.96 -5.25
C CYS A 78 2.53 7.32 -5.60
N ARG A 79 1.56 7.86 -4.85
CA ARG A 79 0.84 9.10 -5.22
C ARG A 79 1.79 10.27 -5.52
N PRO A 80 2.77 10.63 -4.66
CA PRO A 80 3.68 11.73 -4.96
C PRO A 80 4.45 11.51 -6.27
N ARG A 81 4.93 10.27 -6.50
CA ARG A 81 5.65 9.88 -7.71
C ARG A 81 4.75 9.93 -8.95
N ILE A 82 3.49 9.50 -8.83
CA ILE A 82 2.50 9.57 -9.90
C ILE A 82 2.27 11.04 -10.28
N LEU A 83 1.95 11.90 -9.30
CA LEU A 83 1.66 13.32 -9.56
C LEU A 83 2.85 14.05 -10.18
N ALA A 84 4.06 13.81 -9.68
CA ALA A 84 5.29 14.37 -10.25
C ALA A 84 5.54 13.87 -11.69
N ALA A 85 5.25 12.60 -11.98
CA ALA A 85 5.44 12.06 -13.32
C ALA A 85 4.38 12.57 -14.32
N LEU A 86 3.20 12.95 -13.82
CA LEU A 86 2.12 13.53 -14.63
C LEU A 86 2.37 15.00 -14.96
N SER A 87 2.97 15.79 -14.05
CA SER A 87 3.21 17.22 -14.29
C SER A 87 4.22 17.50 -15.41
N GLY A 88 5.17 16.58 -15.63
CA GLY A 88 6.20 16.71 -16.66
C GLY A 88 5.85 16.11 -18.03
N LYS A 89 4.61 15.65 -18.25
CA LYS A 89 4.22 14.94 -19.48
C LYS A 89 2.86 15.37 -20.00
N THR A 90 2.76 15.51 -21.31
CA THR A 90 1.48 15.61 -22.02
C THR A 90 1.03 14.20 -22.46
N PHE A 91 -0.27 13.99 -22.48
CA PHE A 91 -0.88 12.73 -22.91
C PHE A 91 -1.92 13.04 -23.99
N GLU A 92 -1.93 12.22 -25.05
CA GLU A 92 -2.87 12.36 -26.17
C GLU A 92 -4.29 11.92 -25.78
N SER A 93 -4.39 11.03 -24.79
CA SER A 93 -5.66 10.56 -24.27
C SER A 93 -5.58 10.26 -22.77
N GLU A 94 -6.74 10.31 -22.12
CA GLU A 94 -6.88 9.88 -20.74
C GLU A 94 -6.46 8.41 -20.54
N MET A 95 -6.74 7.55 -21.52
CA MET A 95 -6.35 6.15 -21.45
C MET A 95 -4.82 5.99 -21.47
N GLN A 96 -4.10 6.79 -22.24
CA GLN A 96 -2.64 6.81 -22.23
C GLN A 96 -2.10 7.27 -20.87
N LYS A 97 -2.70 8.31 -20.28
CA LYS A 97 -2.40 8.77 -18.91
C LYS A 97 -2.60 7.66 -17.90
N VAL A 98 -3.75 6.97 -17.92
CA VAL A 98 -4.06 5.86 -17.03
C VAL A 98 -3.11 4.68 -17.23
N ASN A 99 -2.75 4.34 -18.48
CA ASN A 99 -1.77 3.30 -18.77
C ASN A 99 -0.44 3.57 -18.09
N TYR A 100 0.01 4.81 -18.18
CA TYR A 100 1.26 5.24 -17.58
C TYR A 100 1.22 5.15 -16.04
N ILE A 101 0.13 5.62 -15.42
CA ILE A 101 -0.09 5.50 -13.97
C ILE A 101 -0.08 4.03 -13.54
N CYS A 102 -0.83 3.17 -14.24
CA CYS A 102 -0.89 1.74 -13.96
C CYS A 102 0.48 1.06 -14.12
N ALA A 103 1.34 1.53 -15.03
CA ALA A 103 2.70 1.01 -15.18
C ALA A 103 3.57 1.34 -13.95
N ILE A 104 3.46 2.57 -13.41
CA ILE A 104 4.14 2.94 -12.15
C ILE A 104 3.68 2.02 -11.02
N VAL A 105 2.37 1.84 -10.85
CA VAL A 105 1.81 1.00 -9.79
C VAL A 105 2.28 -0.45 -9.93
N LYS A 106 2.21 -1.03 -11.14
CA LYS A 106 2.66 -2.40 -11.40
C LYS A 106 4.13 -2.62 -11.07
N ASN A 107 4.98 -1.65 -11.34
CA ASN A 107 6.41 -1.76 -11.05
C ASN A 107 6.71 -1.75 -9.53
N ASN A 108 5.80 -1.26 -8.69
CA ASN A 108 6.00 -1.15 -7.24
C ASN A 108 5.12 -2.11 -6.42
N ILE A 109 4.16 -2.82 -7.03
CA ILE A 109 3.18 -3.62 -6.29
C ILE A 109 3.80 -4.77 -5.50
N ASN A 110 4.86 -5.40 -6.04
CA ASN A 110 5.57 -6.48 -5.35
C ASN A 110 6.28 -5.98 -4.09
N ASP A 111 6.93 -4.82 -4.17
CA ASP A 111 7.62 -4.22 -3.03
C ASP A 111 6.64 -3.86 -1.92
N VAL A 112 5.49 -3.29 -2.28
CA VAL A 112 4.43 -2.95 -1.34
C VAL A 112 3.81 -4.21 -0.73
N TYR A 113 3.59 -5.25 -1.51
CA TYR A 113 3.10 -6.53 -1.01
C TYR A 113 4.06 -7.13 0.04
N GLU A 114 5.36 -7.15 -0.25
CA GLU A 114 6.38 -7.62 0.69
C GLU A 114 6.48 -6.72 1.93
N MET A 115 6.32 -5.41 1.77
CA MET A 115 6.30 -4.46 2.88
C MET A 115 5.13 -4.75 3.84
N VAL A 116 3.92 -4.97 3.31
CA VAL A 116 2.73 -5.30 4.12
C VAL A 116 2.94 -6.62 4.85
N LYS A 117 3.44 -7.66 4.17
CA LYS A 117 3.76 -8.94 4.82
C LYS A 117 4.80 -8.82 5.93
N ARG A 118 5.84 -8.00 5.73
CA ARG A 118 6.85 -7.74 6.77
C ARG A 118 6.24 -7.06 7.97
N LYS A 119 5.32 -6.11 7.73
CA LYS A 119 4.58 -5.44 8.80
C LYS A 119 3.71 -6.43 9.58
N GLU A 120 2.87 -7.21 8.90
CA GLU A 120 2.02 -8.24 9.52
C GLU A 120 2.85 -9.20 10.40
N ARG A 121 3.97 -9.72 9.89
CA ARG A 121 4.87 -10.59 10.68
C ARG A 121 5.54 -9.89 11.86
N ASN A 122 5.81 -8.59 11.77
CA ASN A 122 6.41 -7.84 12.87
C ASN A 122 5.37 -7.54 13.95
N ASP A 123 4.13 -7.21 13.55
CA ASP A 123 3.02 -6.99 14.47
C ASP A 123 2.72 -8.27 15.26
N GLU A 124 2.66 -9.43 14.57
CA GLU A 124 2.54 -10.75 15.23
C GLU A 124 3.67 -11.04 16.22
N LYS A 125 4.92 -10.68 15.90
CA LYS A 125 6.05 -10.87 16.82
C LYS A 125 5.93 -9.99 18.05
N VAL A 126 5.50 -8.74 17.88
CA VAL A 126 5.31 -7.81 19.00
C VAL A 126 4.18 -8.29 19.92
N GLU A 127 3.08 -8.79 19.37
CA GLU A 127 1.98 -9.37 20.16
C GLU A 127 2.41 -10.60 20.96
N ASN A 128 3.29 -11.44 20.40
CA ASN A 128 3.79 -12.65 21.04
C ASN A 128 5.08 -12.45 21.87
N MET A 129 5.59 -11.22 21.98
CA MET A 129 6.78 -10.93 22.79
C MET A 129 6.45 -11.01 24.28
N ASP A 130 7.13 -11.91 24.98
CA ASP A 130 7.05 -12.03 26.44
C ASP A 130 7.70 -10.79 27.09
N THR A 131 6.86 -9.85 27.51
CA THR A 131 7.29 -8.62 28.20
C THR A 131 7.60 -8.86 29.67
N GLU A 132 7.40 -10.08 30.19
CA GLU A 132 7.73 -10.44 31.57
C GLU A 132 9.22 -10.26 31.90
N ILE A 133 10.13 -10.36 30.91
CA ILE A 133 11.56 -10.09 31.11
C ILE A 133 11.83 -8.61 31.41
N LEU A 134 11.01 -7.69 30.88
CA LEU A 134 11.11 -6.24 31.17
C LEU A 134 10.49 -5.86 32.51
N THR A 135 9.61 -6.69 33.06
CA THR A 135 8.93 -6.45 34.34
C THR A 135 9.62 -7.11 35.54
N HIS A 136 10.79 -7.74 35.34
CA HIS A 136 11.67 -8.10 36.43
C HIS A 136 12.12 -6.82 37.18
N LYS A 137 11.37 -6.56 38.24
CA LYS A 137 11.55 -5.55 39.29
C LYS A 137 12.96 -4.95 39.35
N ALA A 138 13.02 -3.64 39.12
CA ALA A 138 14.02 -2.73 39.65
C ALA A 138 15.46 -3.28 39.60
N ALA A 139 16.02 -3.40 38.41
CA ALA A 139 17.47 -3.35 38.28
C ALA A 139 17.92 -1.98 38.81
N HIS A 140 18.34 -1.92 40.07
CA HIS A 140 18.90 -0.71 40.65
C HIS A 140 20.12 -0.32 39.82
N TYR A 141 20.01 0.81 39.12
CA TYR A 141 21.13 1.39 38.41
C TYR A 141 22.25 1.69 39.42
N GLN A 142 23.32 0.90 39.38
CA GLN A 142 24.54 1.16 40.14
C GLN A 142 25.55 1.85 39.22
N THR A 143 25.83 3.11 39.50
CA THR A 143 26.93 3.84 38.85
C THR A 143 28.26 3.18 39.20
N LYS A 144 29.04 2.80 38.18
CA LYS A 144 30.40 2.24 38.37
C LYS A 144 31.43 3.30 38.76
N THR A 145 31.05 4.58 38.72
CA THR A 145 31.91 5.73 39.01
C THR A 145 31.52 6.36 40.34
N LYS A 146 32.51 6.53 41.23
CA LYS A 146 32.37 7.39 42.41
C LYS A 146 32.07 8.81 41.95
N GLU A 147 31.07 9.46 42.57
CA GLU A 147 30.84 10.89 42.38
C GLU A 147 32.09 11.67 42.79
N LEU A 148 32.78 12.24 41.80
CA LEU A 148 33.79 13.25 42.06
C LEU A 148 33.03 14.57 42.31
N LYS A 149 32.84 14.92 43.59
CA LYS A 149 32.37 16.24 44.00
C LYS A 149 33.42 17.28 43.59
N ASN A 150 33.33 17.77 42.37
CA ASN A 150 34.22 18.81 41.86
C ASN A 150 33.60 20.17 42.17
N ASP A 151 34.10 20.83 43.21
CA ASP A 151 33.61 22.14 43.66
C ASP A 151 33.66 23.23 42.58
N LYS A 152 34.49 23.07 41.53
CA LYS A 152 34.57 24.03 40.41
C LYS A 152 33.33 24.04 39.51
N LEU A 153 32.53 22.97 39.52
CA LEU A 153 31.31 22.86 38.70
C LEU A 153 30.06 23.40 39.42
N LYS A 154 30.17 23.80 40.70
CA LYS A 154 29.03 24.30 41.48
C LYS A 154 28.53 25.69 41.06
N ASN A 155 29.35 26.46 40.35
CA ASN A 155 29.04 27.83 39.93
C ASN A 155 28.68 27.94 38.44
N LEU A 156 28.37 26.82 37.78
CA LEU A 156 27.98 26.77 36.36
C LEU A 156 26.47 26.77 36.13
N TRP A 157 25.67 27.08 37.15
CA TRP A 157 24.24 27.35 37.07
C TRP A 157 23.89 28.57 37.91
#